data_AF-A0A0R0HJK0-F1
#
_entry.id   AF-A0A0R0HJK0-F1
#
_cell.length_a   1.000
_cell.length_b   1.000
_cell.length_c   1.000
_cell.angle_alpha   90.00
_cell.angle_beta   90.00
_cell.angle_gamma   90.00
#
_symmetry.space_group_name_H-M   'P 1'
#
loop_
_entity.id
_entity.type
_entity.pdbx_description
1 polymer ?
#
loop_
_entity_poly.entity_id
_entity_poly.type
_entity_poly.pdbx_seq_one_letter_code
_entity_poly.pdbx_strand_id
1 'polypeptide(L)'
;MEGMTSENLVGPNMNSLRGFEVIDKIKYLLEEECPITVSCADILAMVAHHVVELVNTALSQGFSDNFKQQGLDIEDLREYDAKEEYDYGYDHYKQYPSFRRILQSICPIEGRDNKFAPLDFQTPKRFDNHYFINILEGKGLLDSNNVLINHDLDGKITEQMWAYASNEKLLFASFAKSMIKMGNINVLTGNEGEIRRNYRFVNA
;
A
#
# COMPACT_ATOMS: atom_id res chain seq x y z
N MET A 1 -19.57 24.95 -20.76
CA MET A 1 -18.85 24.43 -19.59
C MET A 1 -18.36 23.05 -19.98
N GLU A 2 -17.07 22.89 -20.23
CA GLU A 2 -16.48 21.54 -20.15
C GLU A 2 -16.78 21.04 -18.74
N GLY A 3 -17.66 20.03 -18.65
CA GLY A 3 -17.90 19.37 -17.38
C GLY A 3 -16.58 18.76 -16.93
N MET A 4 -16.17 19.03 -15.69
CA MET A 4 -15.01 18.35 -15.12
C MET A 4 -15.25 16.84 -15.18
N THR A 5 -14.44 16.12 -15.95
CA THR A 5 -14.47 14.67 -15.98
C THR A 5 -13.99 14.14 -14.63
N SER A 6 -14.78 13.27 -14.00
CA SER A 6 -14.39 12.66 -12.73
C SER A 6 -13.14 11.80 -12.88
N GLU A 7 -12.17 11.96 -11.99
CA GLU A 7 -10.97 11.13 -11.91
C GLU A 7 -11.28 9.64 -11.65
N ASN A 8 -12.47 9.33 -11.15
CA ASN A 8 -12.92 7.95 -10.95
C ASN A 8 -13.06 7.17 -12.27
N LEU A 9 -13.17 7.88 -13.40
CA LEU A 9 -13.30 7.31 -14.74
C LEU A 9 -11.94 7.20 -15.46
N VAL A 10 -10.85 7.56 -14.80
CA VAL A 10 -9.49 7.49 -15.36
C VAL A 10 -8.87 6.12 -15.07
N GLY A 11 -8.04 5.63 -15.99
CA GLY A 11 -7.53 4.25 -16.05
C GLY A 11 -7.18 3.60 -14.70
N PRO A 12 -6.30 4.18 -13.86
CA PRO A 12 -5.91 3.58 -12.58
C PRO A 12 -7.06 3.43 -11.56
N ASN A 13 -8.08 4.29 -11.64
CA ASN A 13 -9.20 4.33 -10.71
C ASN A 13 -10.41 3.53 -11.21
N MET A 14 -10.62 3.50 -12.53
CA MET A 14 -11.78 2.86 -13.16
C MET A 14 -11.84 1.37 -12.78
N ASN A 15 -12.96 0.95 -12.19
CA ASN A 15 -13.16 -0.41 -11.65
C ASN A 15 -12.15 -0.86 -10.58
N SER A 16 -11.44 0.07 -9.94
CA SER A 16 -10.37 -0.22 -8.97
C SER A 16 -10.56 0.54 -7.64
N LEU A 17 -10.62 1.87 -7.71
CA LEU A 17 -10.79 2.74 -6.54
C LEU A 17 -12.19 2.55 -5.94
N ARG A 18 -12.26 2.42 -4.61
CA ARG A 18 -13.47 2.05 -3.87
C ARG A 18 -13.52 2.74 -2.50
N GLY A 19 -14.64 2.58 -1.79
CA GLY A 19 -14.83 3.12 -0.44
C GLY A 19 -15.48 4.51 -0.39
N PHE A 20 -15.91 5.06 -1.53
CA PHE A 20 -16.56 6.38 -1.61
C PHE A 20 -17.79 6.51 -0.70
N GLU A 21 -18.60 5.45 -0.59
CA GLU A 21 -19.80 5.42 0.25
C GLU A 21 -19.47 5.59 1.74
N VAL A 22 -18.32 5.07 2.19
CA VAL A 22 -17.83 5.22 3.56
C VAL A 22 -17.45 6.67 3.82
N ILE A 23 -16.73 7.30 2.88
CA ILE A 23 -16.34 8.71 2.97
C ILE A 23 -17.55 9.63 2.93
N ASP A 24 -18.53 9.37 2.05
CA ASP A 24 -19.80 10.10 1.99
C ASP A 24 -20.55 10.00 3.32
N LYS A 25 -20.57 8.81 3.94
CA LYS A 25 -21.23 8.61 5.24
C LYS A 25 -20.53 9.37 6.35
N ILE A 26 -19.20 9.38 6.39
CA ILE A 26 -18.42 10.16 7.36
C ILE A 26 -18.71 11.65 7.18
N LYS A 27 -18.68 12.14 5.92
CA LYS A 27 -18.97 13.55 5.63
C LYS A 27 -20.39 13.94 6.05
N TYR A 28 -21.38 13.10 5.75
CA TYR A 28 -22.76 13.32 6.18
C TYR A 28 -22.87 13.49 7.70
N LEU A 29 -22.24 12.58 8.46
CA LEU A 29 -22.28 12.64 9.93
C LEU A 29 -21.55 13.86 10.48
N LEU A 30 -20.40 14.22 9.90
CA LEU A 30 -19.66 15.41 10.28
C LEU A 30 -20.43 16.70 9.98
N GLU A 31 -21.16 16.77 8.88
CA GLU A 31 -21.97 17.95 8.57
C GLU A 31 -23.20 18.09 9.48
N GLU A 32 -23.69 17.02 10.11
CA GLU A 32 -24.74 17.10 11.13
C GLU A 32 -24.22 17.66 12.47
N GLU A 33 -22.98 17.31 12.83
CA GLU A 33 -22.36 17.72 14.11
C GLU A 33 -21.63 19.07 14.00
N CYS A 34 -20.93 19.32 12.90
CA CYS A 34 -20.12 20.52 12.66
C CYS A 34 -20.23 21.01 11.20
N PRO A 35 -21.32 21.71 10.85
CA PRO A 35 -21.56 22.20 9.49
C PRO A 35 -20.40 23.06 8.96
N ILE A 36 -19.99 22.83 7.70
CA ILE A 36 -18.98 23.62 6.97
C ILE A 36 -17.67 23.80 7.76
N THR A 37 -17.28 22.78 8.52
CA THR A 37 -16.08 22.85 9.37
C THR A 37 -14.95 21.96 8.84
N VAL A 38 -15.25 20.71 8.50
CA VAL A 38 -14.23 19.73 8.12
C VAL A 38 -14.17 19.58 6.60
N SER A 39 -13.01 19.82 6.00
CA SER A 39 -12.82 19.68 4.56
C SER A 39 -12.82 18.20 4.13
N CYS A 40 -13.17 17.97 2.86
CA CYS A 40 -13.13 16.61 2.29
C CYS A 40 -11.69 16.04 2.25
N ALA A 41 -10.69 16.90 2.06
CA ALA A 41 -9.28 16.50 2.06
C ALA A 41 -8.84 16.04 3.46
N ASP A 42 -9.23 16.77 4.51
CA ASP A 42 -8.91 16.41 5.90
C ASP A 42 -9.56 15.09 6.31
N ILE A 43 -10.79 14.83 5.86
CA ILE A 43 -11.46 13.54 6.11
C ILE A 43 -10.64 12.39 5.53
N LEU A 44 -10.18 12.50 4.27
CA LEU A 44 -9.35 11.45 3.66
C LEU A 44 -8.04 11.23 4.42
N ALA A 45 -7.38 12.32 4.84
CA ALA A 45 -6.15 12.24 5.62
C ALA A 45 -6.36 11.58 6.98
N MET A 46 -7.42 11.96 7.71
CA MET A 46 -7.77 11.36 9.01
C MET A 46 -8.15 9.88 8.87
N VAL A 47 -8.97 9.54 7.87
CA VAL A 47 -9.37 8.14 7.62
C VAL A 47 -8.15 7.29 7.26
N ALA A 48 -7.25 7.79 6.42
CA ALA A 48 -6.02 7.07 6.07
C ALA A 48 -5.16 6.77 7.31
N HIS A 49 -5.02 7.74 8.22
CA HIS A 49 -4.31 7.53 9.49
C HIS A 49 -5.01 6.47 10.37
N HIS A 50 -6.31 6.62 10.61
CA HIS A 50 -7.08 5.73 11.49
C HIS A 50 -7.15 4.29 10.95
N VAL A 51 -7.21 4.10 9.63
CA VAL A 51 -7.23 2.75 9.03
C VAL A 51 -5.93 2.00 9.34
N VAL A 52 -4.77 2.66 9.24
CA VAL A 52 -3.46 2.04 9.53
C VAL A 52 -3.35 1.67 11.01
N GLU A 53 -3.81 2.54 11.91
CA GLU A 53 -3.83 2.25 13.34
C GLU A 53 -4.79 1.09 13.69
N LEU A 54 -5.97 1.06 13.05
CA LEU A 54 -6.96 0.00 13.26
C LEU A 54 -6.42 -1.37 12.85
N VAL A 55 -5.79 -1.48 11.68
CA VAL A 55 -5.25 -2.78 11.21
C VAL A 55 -4.03 -3.23 12.01
N ASN A 56 -3.31 -2.29 12.64
CA ASN A 56 -2.20 -2.61 13.54
C ASN A 56 -2.72 -3.09 14.92
N THR A 57 -3.69 -2.38 15.50
CA THR A 57 -4.23 -2.69 16.83
C THR A 57 -5.15 -3.92 16.84
N ALA A 58 -5.97 -4.11 15.80
CA ALA A 58 -7.01 -5.15 15.76
C ALA A 58 -6.46 -6.60 15.72
N LEU A 59 -5.15 -6.78 15.52
CA LEU A 59 -4.53 -8.10 15.42
C LEU A 59 -3.25 -8.25 16.29
N SER A 60 -2.82 -7.19 16.97
CA SER A 60 -1.58 -7.17 17.77
C SER A 60 -1.64 -7.93 19.10
N GLN A 61 -2.77 -8.55 19.48
CA GLN A 61 -2.89 -9.33 20.74
C GLN A 61 -2.11 -10.68 20.78
N GLY A 62 -1.19 -10.98 19.85
CA GLY A 62 -0.44 -12.25 19.98
C GLY A 62 0.69 -12.56 19.01
N PHE A 63 1.33 -11.59 18.34
CA PHE A 63 2.29 -11.93 17.27
C PHE A 63 3.73 -11.38 17.44
N SER A 64 3.97 -10.40 18.33
CA SER A 64 5.29 -9.74 18.44
C SER A 64 6.33 -10.50 19.28
N ASP A 65 5.95 -11.52 20.06
CA ASP A 65 6.86 -12.19 21.00
C ASP A 65 7.55 -13.46 20.45
N ASN A 66 7.11 -13.98 19.29
CA ASN A 66 7.63 -15.24 18.73
C ASN A 66 8.88 -15.06 17.85
N PHE A 67 9.03 -13.95 17.13
CA PHE A 67 10.09 -13.82 16.12
C PHE A 67 11.47 -13.50 16.70
N LYS A 68 11.56 -12.93 17.90
CA LYS A 68 12.84 -12.71 18.59
C LYS A 68 13.44 -13.99 19.21
N GLN A 69 12.65 -15.06 19.34
CA GLN A 69 13.11 -16.33 19.92
C GLN A 69 13.56 -17.37 18.87
N GLN A 70 13.39 -17.09 17.56
CA GLN A 70 13.74 -18.04 16.50
C GLN A 70 15.09 -17.80 15.80
N GLY A 71 15.90 -16.85 16.26
CA GLY A 71 17.32 -16.77 15.85
C GLY A 71 17.57 -16.65 14.34
N LEU A 72 16.60 -16.14 13.58
CA LEU A 72 16.76 -15.81 12.16
C LEU A 72 17.56 -14.51 12.06
N ASP A 73 18.88 -14.65 11.96
CA ASP A 73 19.76 -13.56 11.60
C ASP A 73 19.65 -13.33 10.09
N ILE A 74 19.36 -12.09 9.69
CA ILE A 74 19.16 -11.67 8.30
C ILE A 74 20.48 -11.59 7.51
N GLU A 75 21.60 -11.98 8.12
CA GLU A 75 22.92 -11.93 7.51
C GLU A 75 23.17 -13.03 6.44
N ASP A 76 22.32 -14.05 6.32
CA ASP A 76 22.46 -15.14 5.35
C ASP A 76 21.94 -14.82 3.93
N LEU A 77 21.45 -13.60 3.68
CA LEU A 77 20.99 -13.17 2.34
C LEU A 77 21.90 -12.12 1.67
N ARG A 78 23.09 -11.87 2.23
CA ARG A 78 24.11 -10.99 1.64
C ARG A 78 24.91 -11.61 0.49
N GLU A 79 24.58 -12.82 0.06
CA GLU A 79 25.32 -13.55 -0.98
C GLU A 79 24.39 -14.01 -2.12
N TYR A 80 23.79 -13.04 -2.82
CA TYR A 80 23.45 -13.16 -4.24
C TYR A 80 24.06 -11.98 -5.00
N ASP A 81 25.38 -12.03 -5.07
CA ASP A 81 26.20 -11.38 -6.09
C ASP A 81 25.94 -12.10 -7.42
N ALA A 82 25.38 -11.42 -8.43
CA ALA A 82 25.72 -11.65 -9.83
C ALA A 82 24.90 -10.75 -10.77
N LYS A 83 25.63 -9.87 -11.44
CA LYS A 83 25.28 -9.22 -12.70
C LYS A 83 24.77 -10.27 -13.71
N GLU A 84 23.46 -10.29 -13.99
CA GLU A 84 22.96 -10.88 -15.23
C GLU A 84 22.03 -9.90 -15.96
N GLU A 85 22.31 -9.76 -17.25
CA GLU A 85 21.58 -8.98 -18.24
C GLU A 85 20.18 -9.57 -18.42
N TYR A 86 19.13 -8.81 -18.05
CA TYR A 86 17.76 -9.32 -18.07
C TYR A 86 17.14 -9.29 -19.47
N ASP A 87 16.81 -10.49 -19.94
CA ASP A 87 15.85 -10.76 -21.01
C ASP A 87 14.43 -10.30 -20.57
N TYR A 88 13.80 -9.45 -21.38
CA TYR A 88 12.43 -8.94 -21.18
C TYR A 88 11.35 -10.06 -21.15
N GLY A 89 11.72 -11.33 -21.37
CA GLY A 89 10.87 -12.52 -21.24
C GLY A 89 11.08 -13.36 -19.96
N TYR A 90 11.90 -12.95 -18.99
CA TYR A 90 12.14 -13.73 -17.78
C TYR A 90 10.95 -13.68 -16.81
N ASP A 91 10.26 -14.81 -16.70
CA ASP A 91 9.20 -15.06 -15.71
C ASP A 91 9.82 -15.21 -14.31
N HIS A 92 9.84 -14.11 -13.56
CA HIS A 92 10.39 -14.00 -12.20
C HIS A 92 9.83 -15.07 -11.24
N TYR A 93 8.57 -15.46 -11.43
CA TYR A 93 7.92 -16.48 -10.60
C TYR A 93 8.42 -17.90 -10.91
N LYS A 94 9.24 -18.12 -11.95
CA LYS A 94 9.92 -19.41 -12.19
C LYS A 94 10.81 -19.81 -11.04
N GLN A 95 11.44 -18.83 -10.36
CA GLN A 95 12.30 -19.10 -9.20
C GLN A 95 11.49 -19.53 -7.96
N TYR A 96 10.18 -19.25 -7.93
CA TYR A 96 9.30 -19.51 -6.80
C TYR A 96 8.11 -20.40 -7.20
N PRO A 97 8.34 -21.68 -7.53
CA PRO A 97 7.33 -22.56 -8.12
C PRO A 97 6.10 -22.75 -7.22
N SER A 98 6.26 -22.71 -5.89
CA SER A 98 5.15 -22.80 -4.94
C SER A 98 4.27 -21.55 -4.99
N PHE A 99 4.86 -20.36 -4.95
CA PHE A 99 4.15 -19.09 -5.02
C PHE A 99 3.46 -18.93 -6.38
N ARG A 100 4.16 -19.25 -7.47
CA ARG A 100 3.58 -19.30 -8.82
C ARG A 100 2.36 -20.21 -8.89
N ARG A 101 2.44 -21.41 -8.31
CA ARG A 101 1.32 -22.37 -8.31
C ARG A 101 0.12 -21.83 -7.55
N ILE A 102 0.34 -21.11 -6.45
CA ILE A 102 -0.73 -20.41 -5.71
C ILE A 102 -1.35 -19.35 -6.62
N LEU A 103 -0.55 -18.48 -7.25
CA LEU A 103 -1.07 -17.44 -8.14
C LEU A 103 -1.85 -18.01 -9.32
N GLN A 104 -1.34 -19.06 -9.98
CA GLN A 104 -2.04 -19.75 -11.09
C GLN A 104 -3.39 -20.36 -10.67
N SER A 105 -3.54 -20.76 -9.40
CA SER A 105 -4.83 -21.25 -8.89
C SER A 105 -5.86 -20.12 -8.69
N ILE A 106 -5.40 -18.89 -8.45
CA ILE A 106 -6.23 -17.70 -8.28
C ILE A 106 -6.56 -17.10 -9.65
N CYS A 107 -5.53 -16.88 -10.46
CA CYS A 107 -5.53 -16.26 -11.79
C CYS A 107 -5.11 -17.32 -12.84
N PRO A 108 -6.05 -18.15 -13.33
CA PRO A 108 -5.79 -19.05 -14.44
C PRO A 108 -5.46 -18.26 -15.72
N ILE A 109 -4.95 -18.95 -16.75
CA ILE A 109 -4.57 -18.33 -18.04
C ILE A 109 -5.75 -17.59 -18.67
N GLU A 110 -6.97 -18.11 -18.50
CA GLU A 110 -8.19 -17.48 -19.01
C GLU A 110 -9.21 -17.27 -17.90
N GLY A 111 -9.77 -16.06 -17.87
CA GLY A 111 -10.84 -15.66 -16.97
C GLY A 111 -10.38 -15.37 -15.54
N ARG A 112 -11.37 -14.96 -14.73
CA ARG A 112 -11.16 -14.47 -13.35
C ARG A 112 -10.30 -13.20 -13.25
N ASP A 113 -10.26 -12.37 -14.27
CA ASP A 113 -9.53 -11.09 -14.25
C ASP A 113 -9.96 -10.17 -13.10
N ASN A 114 -11.19 -10.32 -12.61
CA ASN A 114 -11.75 -9.58 -11.46
C ASN A 114 -11.52 -10.28 -10.10
N LYS A 115 -10.75 -11.36 -10.02
CA LYS A 115 -10.47 -12.05 -8.76
C LYS A 115 -9.33 -11.36 -8.02
N PHE A 116 -9.61 -10.96 -6.78
CA PHE A 116 -8.59 -10.40 -5.91
C PHE A 116 -7.64 -11.48 -5.37
N ALA A 117 -6.34 -11.16 -5.38
CA ALA A 117 -5.30 -11.81 -4.59
C ALA A 117 -4.78 -10.81 -3.55
N PRO A 118 -4.41 -11.26 -2.34
CA PRO A 118 -3.86 -10.37 -1.34
C PRO A 118 -2.43 -9.91 -1.71
N LEU A 119 -2.14 -8.62 -1.56
CA LEU A 119 -0.80 -8.05 -1.82
C LEU A 119 0.26 -8.63 -0.87
N ASP A 120 -0.13 -8.88 0.37
CA ASP A 120 0.62 -9.65 1.34
C ASP A 120 -0.17 -10.94 1.62
N PHE A 121 0.36 -12.08 1.18
CA PHE A 121 -0.30 -13.37 1.35
C PHE A 121 -0.10 -13.96 2.75
N GLN A 122 0.92 -13.51 3.50
CA GLN A 122 1.22 -13.98 4.86
C GLN A 122 0.27 -13.36 5.87
N THR A 123 0.08 -12.04 5.79
CA THR A 123 -0.75 -11.29 6.72
C THR A 123 -1.76 -10.35 6.02
N PRO A 124 -2.70 -10.87 5.20
CA PRO A 124 -3.57 -10.06 4.32
C PRO A 124 -4.43 -8.96 4.97
N LYS A 125 -4.54 -8.95 6.30
CA LYS A 125 -5.37 -8.02 7.09
C LYS A 125 -4.55 -7.23 8.12
N ARG A 126 -3.22 -7.40 8.16
CA ARG A 126 -2.33 -6.66 9.07
C ARG A 126 -1.53 -5.64 8.26
N PHE A 127 -1.11 -4.60 8.96
CA PHE A 127 -0.07 -3.70 8.47
C PHE A 127 1.18 -3.98 9.29
N ASP A 128 2.12 -4.71 8.69
CA ASP A 128 3.36 -5.16 9.31
C ASP A 128 4.49 -5.20 8.26
N ASN A 129 5.64 -5.75 8.62
CA ASN A 129 6.81 -5.85 7.75
C ASN A 129 6.81 -7.06 6.80
N HIS A 130 5.82 -7.97 6.83
CA HIS A 130 5.79 -9.17 5.97
C HIS A 130 5.74 -8.81 4.49
N TYR A 131 5.15 -7.67 4.13
CA TYR A 131 5.21 -7.15 2.76
C TYR A 131 6.65 -7.04 2.24
N PHE A 132 7.57 -6.50 3.05
CA PHE A 132 8.98 -6.35 2.67
C PHE A 132 9.72 -7.68 2.68
N ILE A 133 9.39 -8.57 3.64
CA ILE A 133 9.92 -9.94 3.68
C ILE A 133 9.54 -10.69 2.40
N ASN A 134 8.26 -10.64 1.99
CA ASN A 134 7.78 -11.27 0.78
C ASN A 134 8.50 -10.74 -0.47
N ILE A 135 8.75 -9.44 -0.56
CA ILE A 135 9.48 -8.85 -1.70
C ILE A 135 10.93 -9.33 -1.75
N LEU A 136 11.64 -9.33 -0.62
CA LEU A 136 13.03 -9.82 -0.52
C LEU A 136 13.15 -11.33 -0.81
N GLU A 137 12.10 -12.09 -0.51
CA GLU A 137 11.99 -13.51 -0.87
C GLU A 137 11.49 -13.73 -2.31
N GLY A 138 11.32 -12.68 -3.12
CA GLY A 138 10.83 -12.71 -4.50
C GLY A 138 9.38 -13.16 -4.66
N LYS A 139 8.59 -13.07 -3.59
CA LYS A 139 7.16 -13.37 -3.50
C LYS A 139 6.30 -12.09 -3.55
N GLY A 140 6.81 -11.00 -4.12
CA GLY A 140 6.04 -9.80 -4.38
C GLY A 140 4.96 -10.06 -5.45
N LEU A 141 3.70 -9.72 -5.16
CA LEU A 141 2.58 -9.99 -6.07
C LEU A 141 2.60 -9.14 -7.35
N LEU A 142 3.01 -7.87 -7.25
CA LEU A 142 3.03 -6.94 -8.37
C LEU A 142 4.43 -6.86 -8.96
N ASP A 143 4.55 -6.85 -10.28
CA ASP A 143 5.86 -6.74 -10.95
C ASP A 143 6.60 -5.46 -10.54
N SER A 144 5.88 -4.36 -10.29
CA SER A 144 6.45 -3.12 -9.75
C SER A 144 7.21 -3.32 -8.44
N ASN A 145 6.85 -4.33 -7.64
CA ASN A 145 7.51 -4.61 -6.37
C ASN A 145 8.82 -5.35 -6.58
N ASN A 146 8.86 -6.27 -7.54
CA ASN A 146 10.06 -7.05 -7.86
C ASN A 146 11.08 -6.19 -8.66
N VAL A 147 10.59 -5.25 -9.47
CA VAL A 147 11.41 -4.23 -10.16
C VAL A 147 12.19 -3.36 -9.18
N LEU A 148 11.66 -3.07 -7.99
CA LEU A 148 12.37 -2.25 -6.98
C LEU A 148 13.69 -2.87 -6.53
N ILE A 149 13.80 -4.20 -6.47
CA ILE A 149 15.04 -4.90 -6.14
C ILE A 149 15.91 -5.04 -7.39
N ASN A 150 15.31 -5.49 -8.50
CA ASN A 150 16.07 -5.83 -9.70
C ASN A 150 16.73 -4.61 -10.37
N HIS A 151 16.22 -3.40 -10.13
CA HIS A 151 16.73 -2.15 -10.71
C HIS A 151 17.45 -1.25 -9.68
N ASP A 152 17.82 -1.79 -8.52
CA ASP A 152 18.51 -1.05 -7.46
C ASP A 152 20.03 -1.01 -7.67
N LEU A 153 20.46 -0.22 -8.67
CA LEU A 153 21.85 -0.16 -9.12
C LEU A 153 22.87 0.23 -8.03
N ASP A 154 22.44 0.98 -7.01
CA ASP A 154 23.30 1.44 -5.92
C ASP A 154 23.07 0.68 -4.60
N GLY A 155 22.19 -0.32 -4.59
CA GLY A 155 21.89 -1.15 -3.42
C GLY A 155 21.08 -0.45 -2.32
N LYS A 156 20.73 0.83 -2.49
CA LYS A 156 20.09 1.62 -1.42
C LYS A 156 18.64 1.21 -1.20
N ILE A 157 17.91 0.85 -2.25
CA ILE A 157 16.52 0.42 -2.14
C ILE A 157 16.49 -0.91 -1.39
N THR A 158 17.37 -1.84 -1.74
CA THR A 158 17.53 -3.16 -1.14
C THR A 158 17.96 -3.06 0.31
N GLU A 159 18.94 -2.20 0.64
CA GLU A 159 19.33 -1.89 2.01
C GLU A 159 18.14 -1.38 2.83
N GLN A 160 17.36 -0.46 2.25
CA GLN A 160 16.18 0.09 2.92
C GLN A 160 15.07 -0.95 3.11
N MET A 161 14.86 -1.83 2.13
CA MET A 161 13.91 -2.95 2.23
C MET A 161 14.32 -3.92 3.33
N TRP A 162 15.61 -4.26 3.42
CA TRP A 162 16.16 -5.06 4.52
C TRP A 162 15.90 -4.40 5.87
N ALA A 163 16.17 -3.09 5.98
CA ALA A 163 15.94 -2.36 7.22
C ALA A 163 14.46 -2.41 7.66
N TYR A 164 13.52 -2.34 6.72
CA TYR A 164 12.09 -2.47 7.02
C TYR A 164 11.66 -3.90 7.33
N ALA A 165 12.20 -4.89 6.62
CA ALA A 165 11.95 -6.31 6.88
C ALA A 165 12.48 -6.74 8.26
N SER A 166 13.65 -6.25 8.68
CA SER A 166 14.26 -6.60 9.97
C SER A 166 13.68 -5.84 11.16
N ASN A 167 13.11 -4.64 10.93
CA ASN A 167 12.72 -3.74 12.00
C ASN A 167 11.37 -3.08 11.70
N GLU A 168 10.30 -3.71 12.16
CA GLU A 168 8.94 -3.21 12.03
C GLU A 168 8.75 -1.80 12.64
N LYS A 169 9.43 -1.50 13.76
CA LYS A 169 9.36 -0.15 14.35
C LYS A 169 9.95 0.91 13.43
N LEU A 170 11.03 0.59 12.72
CA LEU A 170 11.65 1.47 11.72
C LEU A 170 10.73 1.64 10.50
N LEU A 171 10.09 0.56 10.06
CA LEU A 171 9.06 0.61 9.03
C LEU A 171 7.94 1.58 9.43
N PHE A 172 7.34 1.41 10.61
CA PHE A 172 6.22 2.23 11.04
C PHE A 172 6.62 3.70 11.22
N ALA A 173 7.80 3.98 11.80
CA ALA A 173 8.31 5.34 11.93
C ALA A 173 8.54 6.01 10.57
N SER A 174 9.11 5.28 9.62
CA SER A 174 9.37 5.79 8.26
C SER A 174 8.07 5.96 7.47
N PHE A 175 7.14 5.02 7.59
CA PHE A 175 5.82 5.09 6.97
C PHE A 175 5.04 6.31 7.46
N ALA A 176 4.98 6.55 8.78
CA ALA A 176 4.32 7.72 9.34
C ALA A 176 4.92 9.03 8.79
N LYS A 177 6.25 9.13 8.74
CA LYS A 177 6.94 10.29 8.15
C LYS A 177 6.61 10.49 6.67
N SER A 178 6.55 9.41 5.90
CA SER A 178 6.20 9.43 4.48
C SER A 178 4.75 9.84 4.25
N MET A 179 3.82 9.36 5.08
CA MET A 179 2.41 9.73 5.00
C MET A 179 2.17 11.20 5.34
N ILE A 180 2.85 11.75 6.35
CA ILE A 180 2.82 13.19 6.64
C ILE A 180 3.37 14.00 5.45
N LYS A 181 4.51 13.57 4.89
CA LYS A 181 5.09 14.23 3.71
C LYS A 181 4.13 14.20 2.52
N MET A 182 3.46 13.07 2.29
CA MET A 182 2.46 12.90 1.22
C MET A 182 1.24 13.79 1.44
N GLY A 183 0.72 13.85 2.67
CA GLY A 183 -0.41 14.71 3.05
C GLY A 183 -0.13 16.21 2.92
N ASN A 184 1.15 16.61 2.91
CA ASN A 184 1.57 18.01 2.77
C ASN A 184 1.83 18.45 1.33
N ILE A 185 1.52 17.62 0.32
CA ILE A 185 1.74 17.97 -1.09
C ILE A 185 0.59 18.88 -1.56
N ASN A 186 0.92 20.10 -2.02
CA ASN A 186 0.01 21.03 -2.69
C ASN A 186 -1.32 21.27 -1.95
N VAL A 187 -1.28 21.34 -0.62
CA VAL A 187 -2.47 21.55 0.22
C VAL A 187 -3.03 22.95 -0.04
N LEU A 188 -4.33 23.04 -0.31
CA LEU A 188 -5.05 24.32 -0.43
C LEU A 188 -5.37 24.84 0.97
N THR A 189 -4.95 26.07 1.27
CA THR A 189 -5.14 26.67 2.60
C THR A 189 -5.82 28.04 2.50
N GLY A 190 -6.33 28.54 3.62
CA GLY A 190 -7.00 29.85 3.66
C GLY A 190 -8.15 29.94 2.65
N ASN A 191 -7.98 30.78 1.63
CA ASN A 191 -9.00 31.05 0.60
C ASN A 191 -8.69 30.36 -0.75
N GLU A 192 -7.72 29.45 -0.81
CA GLU A 192 -7.30 28.79 -2.06
C GLU A 192 -8.24 27.65 -2.50
N GLY A 193 -9.24 27.31 -1.67
CA GLY A 193 -10.21 26.27 -1.93
C GLY A 193 -11.51 26.51 -1.16
N GLU A 194 -12.25 25.44 -0.90
CA GLU A 194 -13.53 25.49 -0.19
C GLU A 194 -13.71 24.30 0.75
N ILE A 195 -14.52 24.49 1.79
CA ILE A 195 -15.06 23.38 2.58
C ILE A 195 -16.34 22.91 1.87
N ARG A 196 -16.21 21.84 1.09
CA ARG A 196 -17.35 21.23 0.39
C ARG A 196 -18.37 20.65 1.36
N ARG A 197 -19.66 20.88 1.09
CA ARG A 197 -20.77 20.19 1.77
C ARG A 197 -20.88 18.72 1.36
N ASN A 198 -20.60 18.44 0.09
CA ASN A 198 -20.64 17.11 -0.50
C ASN A 198 -19.33 16.82 -1.22
N TYR A 199 -18.74 15.65 -0.98
CA TYR A 199 -17.45 15.25 -1.56
C TYR A 199 -17.45 15.30 -3.10
N ARG A 200 -18.61 15.05 -3.72
CA ARG A 200 -18.77 14.82 -5.15
C ARG A 200 -19.00 16.09 -5.97
N PHE A 201 -19.36 17.19 -5.32
CA PHE A 201 -19.77 18.42 -6.00
C PHE A 201 -19.08 19.64 -5.41
N VAL A 202 -18.71 20.58 -6.28
CA VAL A 202 -18.33 21.93 -5.87
C VAL A 202 -19.57 22.62 -5.29
N ASN A 203 -19.42 23.43 -4.24
CA ASN A 203 -20.56 24.17 -3.71
C ASN A 203 -21.10 25.14 -4.78
N ALA A 204 -22.42 25.32 -4.81
CA ALA A 204 -23.10 26.28 -5.70
C ALA A 204 -23.15 27.68 -5.09
#